data_AF-A0A659UT46-F1
#
_entry.id   AF-A0A659UT46-F1
#
_cell.length_a   1.000
_cell.length_b   1.000
_cell.length_c   1.000
_cell.angle_alpha   90.00
_cell.angle_beta   90.00
_cell.angle_gamma   90.00
#
_symmetry.space_group_name_H-M   'P 1'
#
loop_
_entity.id
_entity.type
_entity.pdbx_description
1 polymer ?
#
loop_
_entity_poly.entity_id
_entity_poly.type
_entity_poly.pdbx_seq_one_letter_code
_entity_poly.pdbx_strand_id
1 'polypeptide(L)'
;LNGRSMYFPRGKMLGGSFIFNGAQYIRGNRSDFDHWRQLGNAGWSYDDVLPYFTKSESYEGGKSAYHNDCGGLPVGKPPTVSPLTAPYLEACRQAGYRLNDDFNGPEQEGFGIYDFNIRGGRRVTTAKAFLRQAMKRPNLRVIVNALVARIVIDEARASGVEFFENGG
;
A
#
# COMPACT_ATOMS: atom_id res chain seq x y z
N LEU A 1 -25.62 -5.37 -9.77
CA LEU A 1 -25.92 -3.96 -9.41
C LEU A 1 -27.07 -3.44 -10.28
N ASN A 2 -28.31 -3.84 -10.02
CA ASN A 2 -29.47 -3.48 -10.88
C ASN A 2 -29.20 -3.75 -12.37
N GLY A 3 -28.71 -4.95 -12.70
CA GLY A 3 -28.36 -5.33 -14.08
C GLY A 3 -27.03 -4.79 -14.63
N ARG A 4 -26.31 -3.92 -13.91
CA ARG A 4 -25.04 -3.36 -14.39
C ARG A 4 -23.85 -4.28 -14.12
N SER A 5 -22.97 -4.37 -15.12
CA SER A 5 -21.60 -4.84 -14.99
C SER A 5 -20.67 -3.68 -14.64
N MET A 6 -19.63 -3.96 -13.85
CA MET A 6 -18.63 -2.96 -13.47
C MET A 6 -17.26 -3.37 -13.97
N TYR A 7 -16.53 -2.37 -14.47
CA TYR A 7 -15.15 -2.55 -14.85
C TYR A 7 -14.24 -2.48 -13.61
N PHE A 8 -13.47 -3.55 -13.38
CA PHE A 8 -12.51 -3.65 -12.28
C PHE A 8 -11.11 -3.88 -12.84
N PRO A 9 -10.39 -2.81 -13.25
CA PRO A 9 -9.05 -2.94 -13.79
C PRO A 9 -8.09 -3.51 -12.75
N ARG A 10 -7.18 -4.38 -13.20
CA ARG A 10 -6.08 -4.93 -12.39
C ARG A 10 -4.77 -4.79 -13.14
N GLY A 11 -3.69 -4.50 -12.42
CA GLY A 11 -2.38 -4.32 -13.03
C GLY A 11 -1.74 -5.66 -13.33
N LYS A 12 -1.44 -5.92 -14.61
CA LYS A 12 -0.76 -7.13 -15.07
C LYS A 12 0.66 -6.82 -15.53
N MET A 13 1.52 -6.51 -14.57
CA MET A 13 2.97 -6.31 -14.76
C MET A 13 3.69 -6.34 -13.41
N LEU A 14 5.03 -6.28 -13.40
CA LEU A 14 5.80 -6.14 -12.17
C LEU A 14 5.39 -4.88 -11.40
N GLY A 15 4.92 -5.08 -10.17
CA GLY A 15 4.35 -4.02 -9.32
C GLY A 15 2.82 -4.03 -9.23
N GLY A 16 2.15 -4.85 -10.04
CA GLY A 16 0.70 -5.08 -9.95
C GLY A 16 -0.12 -3.80 -10.13
N SER A 17 -1.25 -3.70 -9.43
CA SER A 17 -2.13 -2.51 -9.51
C SER A 17 -1.51 -1.23 -8.94
N PHE A 18 -0.37 -1.32 -8.24
CA PHE A 18 0.33 -0.15 -7.69
C PHE A 18 0.84 0.81 -8.78
N ILE A 19 0.93 0.33 -10.03
CA ILE A 19 1.36 1.15 -11.16
C ILE A 19 0.35 2.26 -11.50
N PHE A 20 -0.94 2.05 -11.26
CA PHE A 20 -2.03 2.95 -11.71
C PHE A 20 -2.99 3.37 -10.60
N ASN A 21 -2.84 2.86 -9.37
CA ASN A 21 -3.67 3.32 -8.24
C ASN A 21 -3.48 4.84 -7.98
N GLY A 22 -4.24 5.44 -7.06
CA GLY A 22 -4.12 6.87 -6.75
C GLY A 22 -2.76 7.31 -6.14
N ALA A 23 -1.82 6.39 -5.91
CA ALA A 23 -0.58 6.57 -5.16
C ALA A 23 -0.76 7.01 -3.69
N GLN A 24 -2.00 7.25 -3.26
CA GLN A 24 -2.36 7.57 -1.89
C GLN A 24 -1.95 6.44 -0.95
N TYR A 25 -1.33 6.80 0.16
CA TYR A 25 -0.83 5.87 1.17
C TYR A 25 -1.64 6.03 2.46
N ILE A 26 -2.47 5.03 2.74
CA ILE A 26 -3.23 4.88 3.99
C ILE A 26 -3.08 3.42 4.41
N ARG A 27 -2.75 3.19 5.69
CA ARG A 27 -2.56 1.83 6.24
C ARG A 27 -3.89 1.11 6.47
N GLY A 28 -4.88 1.83 7.02
CA GLY A 28 -6.13 1.29 7.56
C GLY A 28 -6.34 1.78 9.00
N ASN A 29 -7.54 1.64 9.53
CA ASN A 29 -7.82 2.02 10.91
C ASN A 29 -7.29 0.96 11.88
N ARG A 30 -6.89 1.35 13.09
CA ARG A 30 -6.57 0.40 14.18
C ARG A 30 -7.66 -0.65 14.37
N SER A 31 -8.94 -0.25 14.31
CA SER A 31 -10.07 -1.16 14.45
C SER A 31 -10.13 -2.24 13.38
N ASP A 32 -9.63 -1.97 12.17
CA ASP A 32 -9.66 -2.95 11.07
C ASP A 32 -8.76 -4.16 11.41
N PHE A 33 -7.56 -3.88 11.90
CA PHE A 33 -6.57 -4.90 12.29
C PHE A 33 -6.95 -5.58 13.60
N ASP A 34 -7.39 -4.82 14.59
CA ASP A 34 -7.85 -5.40 15.86
C ASP A 34 -9.07 -6.31 15.63
N HIS A 35 -9.94 -5.96 14.69
CA HIS A 35 -11.02 -6.84 14.25
C HIS A 35 -10.49 -8.10 13.56
N TRP A 36 -9.48 -8.02 12.70
CA TRP A 36 -8.85 -9.22 12.11
C TRP A 36 -8.31 -10.17 13.17
N ARG A 37 -7.67 -9.64 14.23
CA ARG A 37 -7.26 -10.46 15.38
C ARG A 37 -8.45 -11.12 16.06
N GLN A 38 -9.54 -10.39 16.28
CA GLN A 38 -10.77 -10.92 16.90
C GLN A 38 -11.42 -12.03 16.06
N LEU A 39 -11.26 -12.01 14.74
CA LEU A 39 -11.70 -13.08 13.83
C LEU A 39 -10.83 -14.35 13.90
N GLY A 40 -9.90 -14.44 14.85
CA GLY A 40 -9.05 -15.61 15.07
C GLY A 40 -7.65 -15.52 14.44
N ASN A 41 -7.30 -14.40 13.82
CA ASN A 41 -5.98 -14.20 13.20
C ASN A 41 -4.98 -13.64 14.23
N ALA A 42 -4.48 -14.51 15.11
CA ALA A 42 -3.43 -14.10 16.07
C ALA A 42 -2.22 -13.47 15.36
N GLY A 43 -1.69 -12.38 15.91
CA GLY A 43 -0.58 -11.62 15.30
C GLY A 43 -1.00 -10.59 14.24
N TRP A 44 -2.31 -10.31 14.10
CA TRP A 44 -2.84 -9.30 13.17
C TRP A 44 -3.49 -8.09 13.84
N SER A 45 -3.27 -7.86 15.14
CA SER A 45 -3.69 -6.57 15.74
C SER A 45 -2.91 -5.41 15.13
N TYR A 46 -3.40 -4.18 15.32
CA TYR A 46 -2.68 -3.01 14.84
C TYR A 46 -1.26 -2.95 15.40
N ASP A 47 -1.08 -3.29 16.68
CA ASP A 47 0.23 -3.26 17.34
C ASP A 47 1.17 -4.34 16.78
N ASP A 48 0.65 -5.48 16.34
CA ASP A 48 1.44 -6.54 15.70
C ASP A 48 1.92 -6.11 14.29
N VAL A 49 1.09 -5.38 13.54
CA VAL A 49 1.40 -5.01 12.15
C VAL A 49 2.13 -3.67 12.01
N LEU A 50 2.01 -2.76 13.00
CA LEU A 50 2.67 -1.45 12.97
C LEU A 50 4.19 -1.54 12.72
N PRO A 51 4.94 -2.46 13.34
CA PRO A 51 6.37 -2.62 13.04
C PRO A 51 6.66 -2.97 11.57
N TYR A 52 5.73 -3.64 10.87
CA TYR A 52 5.89 -3.96 9.45
C TYR A 52 5.56 -2.78 8.56
N PHE A 53 4.57 -1.95 8.92
CA PHE A 53 4.30 -0.69 8.23
C PHE A 53 5.51 0.24 8.32
N THR A 54 6.00 0.49 9.53
CA THR A 54 7.17 1.37 9.76
C THR A 54 8.45 0.78 9.16
N LYS A 55 8.63 -0.55 9.15
CA LYS A 55 9.77 -1.16 8.44
C LYS A 55 9.74 -0.89 6.92
N SER A 56 8.55 -0.81 6.32
CA SER A 56 8.40 -0.70 4.87
C SER A 56 8.65 0.71 4.32
N GLU A 57 8.38 1.74 5.11
CA GLU A 57 8.27 3.12 4.65
C GLU A 57 9.51 3.97 4.91
N SER A 58 9.65 5.01 4.10
CA SER A 58 10.59 6.11 4.25
C SER A 58 9.78 7.40 4.24
N TYR A 59 9.29 7.75 5.42
CA TYR A 59 8.45 8.92 5.66
C TYR A 59 9.26 10.21 5.59
N GLU A 60 8.78 11.18 4.81
CA GLU A 60 9.46 12.47 4.60
C GLU A 60 9.43 13.36 5.84
N GLY A 61 8.44 13.20 6.73
CA GLY A 61 8.33 13.95 7.99
C GLY A 61 9.25 13.45 9.11
N GLY A 62 10.04 12.39 8.86
CA GLY A 62 11.00 11.83 9.82
C GLY A 62 10.44 10.75 10.74
N LYS A 63 11.33 10.07 11.45
CA LYS A 63 10.96 8.98 12.38
C LYS A 63 10.11 9.46 13.55
N SER A 64 9.08 8.68 13.90
CA SER A 64 8.22 8.89 15.07
C SER A 64 7.77 7.55 15.67
N ALA A 65 6.84 7.57 16.63
CA ALA A 65 6.21 6.35 17.15
C ALA A 65 5.40 5.60 16.09
N TYR A 66 4.87 6.32 15.10
CA TYR A 66 4.03 5.77 14.04
C TYR A 66 4.74 5.72 12.69
N HIS A 67 5.91 6.35 12.56
CA HIS A 67 6.61 6.49 11.29
C HIS A 67 8.08 6.11 11.33
N ASN A 68 8.61 5.66 10.21
CA ASN A 68 10.04 5.47 10.00
C ASN A 68 10.51 6.16 8.72
N ASP A 69 11.78 6.54 8.65
CA ASP A 69 12.34 7.32 7.53
C ASP A 69 13.31 6.52 6.64
N CYS A 70 13.63 5.27 7.00
CA CYS A 70 14.69 4.49 6.37
C CYS A 70 14.26 3.28 5.52
N GLY A 71 12.96 3.04 5.36
CA GLY A 71 12.42 1.94 4.54
C GLY A 71 12.51 2.15 3.03
N GLY A 72 11.94 1.22 2.26
CA GLY A 72 12.06 1.21 0.80
C GLY A 72 10.99 2.03 0.06
N LEU A 73 9.83 2.24 0.68
CA LEU A 73 8.68 2.90 0.07
C LEU A 73 8.61 4.38 0.52
N PRO A 74 8.77 5.37 -0.36
CA PRO A 74 8.59 6.77 0.05
C PRO A 74 7.16 7.01 0.50
N VAL A 75 6.99 7.79 1.55
CA VAL A 75 5.70 8.27 2.06
C VAL A 75 5.85 9.74 2.39
N GLY A 76 5.03 10.59 1.78
CA GLY A 76 5.09 12.03 2.05
C GLY A 76 3.98 12.80 1.36
N LYS A 77 3.90 14.09 1.67
CA LYS A 77 2.89 14.99 1.07
C LYS A 77 3.19 15.21 -0.41
N PRO A 78 2.15 15.39 -1.25
CA PRO A 78 2.39 15.72 -2.64
C PRO A 78 3.05 17.11 -2.75
N PRO A 79 3.91 17.34 -3.75
CA PRO A 79 4.62 18.62 -3.89
C PRO A 79 3.68 19.78 -4.24
N THR A 80 2.52 19.48 -4.80
CA THR A 80 1.47 20.45 -5.10
C THR A 80 0.10 19.84 -4.83
N VAL A 81 -0.85 20.68 -4.45
CA VAL A 81 -2.26 20.34 -4.31
C VAL A 81 -3.11 21.32 -5.10
N SER A 82 -4.38 20.96 -5.36
CA SER A 82 -5.31 21.87 -6.02
C SER A 82 -5.47 23.17 -5.22
N PRO A 83 -5.61 24.34 -5.86
CA PRO A 83 -5.98 25.59 -5.19
C PRO A 83 -7.29 25.48 -4.39
N LEU A 84 -8.16 24.53 -4.74
CA LEU A 84 -9.41 24.24 -4.02
C LEU A 84 -9.20 23.51 -2.68
N THR A 85 -8.00 23.00 -2.42
CA THR A 85 -7.73 22.22 -1.20
C THR A 85 -7.85 23.08 0.06
N ALA A 86 -7.22 24.26 0.06
CA ALA A 86 -7.29 25.19 1.18
C ALA A 86 -8.73 25.65 1.52
N PRO A 87 -9.54 26.17 0.56
CA PRO A 87 -10.92 26.55 0.86
C PRO A 87 -11.79 25.36 1.25
N TYR A 88 -11.54 24.16 0.72
CA TYR A 88 -12.24 22.95 1.15
C TYR A 88 -11.95 22.59 2.61
N LEU A 89 -10.68 22.57 3.02
CA LEU A 89 -10.30 22.29 4.42
C LEU A 89 -10.83 23.35 5.38
N GLU A 90 -10.82 24.62 4.96
CA GLU A 90 -11.43 25.70 5.74
C GLU A 90 -12.94 25.52 5.91
N ALA A 91 -13.66 25.10 4.85
CA ALA A 91 -15.08 24.77 4.96
C ALA A 91 -15.34 23.58 5.92
N CYS A 92 -14.50 22.53 5.87
CA CYS A 92 -14.58 21.42 6.84
C CYS A 92 -14.40 21.90 8.28
N ARG A 93 -13.43 22.79 8.51
CA ARG A 93 -13.19 23.39 9.82
C ARG A 93 -14.37 24.23 10.30
N GLN A 94 -14.95 25.06 9.43
CA GLN A 94 -16.15 25.86 9.73
C GLN A 94 -17.38 25.00 10.03
N ALA A 95 -17.48 23.82 9.40
CA ALA A 95 -18.51 22.82 9.69
C ALA A 95 -18.26 22.04 11.00
N GLY A 96 -17.20 22.36 11.76
CA GLY A 96 -16.91 21.76 13.06
C GLY A 96 -16.04 20.50 13.01
N TYR A 97 -15.50 20.13 11.85
CA TYR A 97 -14.62 18.98 11.74
C TYR A 97 -13.15 19.31 12.04
N ARG A 98 -12.44 18.35 12.64
CA ARG A 98 -11.01 18.45 12.89
C ARG A 98 -10.22 18.30 11.59
N LEU A 99 -9.15 19.08 11.47
CA LEU A 99 -8.15 18.85 10.43
C LEU A 99 -7.12 17.82 10.90
N ASN A 100 -6.76 16.90 10.02
CA ASN A 100 -5.80 15.83 10.28
C ASN A 100 -4.68 15.89 9.23
N ASP A 101 -3.44 16.08 9.69
CA ASP A 101 -2.25 16.11 8.85
C ASP A 101 -1.52 14.76 8.78
N ASP A 102 -1.92 13.77 9.58
CA ASP A 102 -1.32 12.43 9.61
C ASP A 102 -2.37 11.33 9.79
N PHE A 103 -2.90 10.85 8.65
CA PHE A 103 -3.86 9.74 8.61
C PHE A 103 -3.27 8.37 8.99
N ASN A 104 -1.96 8.28 9.15
CA ASN A 104 -1.25 7.06 9.53
C ASN A 104 -0.65 7.16 10.96
N GLY A 105 -0.96 8.25 11.67
CA GLY A 105 -0.56 8.53 13.04
C GLY A 105 -1.51 7.93 14.09
N PRO A 106 -1.59 8.53 15.29
CA PRO A 106 -2.40 7.98 16.39
C PRO A 106 -3.90 7.96 16.11
N GLU A 107 -4.41 8.92 15.33
CA GLU A 107 -5.83 9.10 15.04
C GLU A 107 -6.03 9.33 13.54
N GLN A 108 -6.98 8.60 12.95
CA GLN A 108 -7.25 8.68 11.51
C GLN A 108 -8.34 9.69 11.15
N GLU A 109 -9.23 10.01 12.09
CA GLU A 109 -10.39 10.86 11.83
C GLU A 109 -9.98 12.30 11.50
N GLY A 110 -10.68 12.91 10.55
CA GLY A 110 -10.54 14.32 10.18
C GLY A 110 -10.35 14.55 8.69
N PHE A 111 -10.09 15.80 8.34
CA PHE A 111 -9.92 16.26 6.96
C PHE A 111 -8.51 16.81 6.74
N GLY A 112 -7.89 16.48 5.62
CA GLY A 112 -6.53 16.95 5.34
C GLY A 112 -5.94 16.36 4.07
N ILE A 113 -4.64 16.60 3.90
CA ILE A 113 -3.89 16.17 2.73
C ILE A 113 -3.28 14.81 3.03
N TYR A 114 -3.61 13.81 2.22
CA TYR A 114 -3.04 12.47 2.36
C TYR A 114 -1.56 12.42 1.98
N ASP A 115 -0.88 11.38 2.47
CA ASP A 115 0.45 11.02 1.99
C ASP A 115 0.35 10.17 0.73
N PHE A 116 1.42 10.19 -0.06
CA PHE A 116 1.53 9.51 -1.33
C PHE A 116 2.87 8.79 -1.46
N ASN A 117 2.89 7.73 -2.27
CA ASN A 117 4.11 7.03 -2.66
C ASN A 117 4.77 7.70 -3.87
N ILE A 118 5.16 8.95 -3.70
CA ILE A 118 5.79 9.80 -4.71
C ILE A 118 7.15 10.26 -4.17
N ARG A 119 8.18 10.24 -5.02
CA ARG A 119 9.49 10.84 -4.70
C ARG A 119 10.04 11.54 -5.94
N GLY A 120 10.44 12.80 -5.79
CA GLY A 120 10.91 13.63 -6.90
C GLY A 120 9.87 13.78 -8.02
N GLY A 121 8.61 13.98 -7.66
CA GLY A 121 7.49 14.15 -8.61
C GLY A 121 7.10 12.88 -9.38
N ARG A 122 7.68 11.72 -9.04
CA ARG A 122 7.41 10.45 -9.72
C ARG A 122 6.87 9.41 -8.74
N ARG A 123 5.83 8.70 -9.16
CA ARG A 123 5.32 7.51 -8.47
C ARG A 123 6.45 6.49 -8.23
N VAL A 124 6.44 5.90 -7.05
CA VAL A 124 7.28 4.74 -6.72
C VAL A 124 6.38 3.52 -6.54
N THR A 125 6.57 2.53 -7.41
CA THR A 125 5.84 1.26 -7.35
C THR A 125 6.50 0.28 -6.39
N THR A 126 5.78 -0.75 -5.95
CA THR A 126 6.34 -1.85 -5.14
C THR A 126 7.51 -2.55 -5.85
N ALA A 127 7.44 -2.73 -7.17
CA ALA A 127 8.56 -3.26 -7.94
C ALA A 127 9.80 -2.35 -7.90
N LYS A 128 9.61 -1.02 -7.95
CA LYS A 128 10.72 -0.05 -7.84
C LYS A 128 11.29 -0.01 -6.41
N ALA A 129 10.43 0.00 -5.40
CA ALA A 129 10.82 0.09 -3.99
C ALA A 129 11.54 -1.17 -3.49
N PHE A 130 11.04 -2.35 -3.84
CA PHE A 130 11.48 -3.60 -3.21
C PHE A 130 12.11 -4.60 -4.20
N LEU A 131 11.50 -4.81 -5.37
CA LEU A 131 11.92 -5.89 -6.27
C LEU A 131 13.22 -5.57 -7.02
N ARG A 132 13.34 -4.38 -7.61
CA ARG A 132 14.47 -4.03 -8.50
C ARG A 132 15.83 -4.17 -7.82
N GLN A 133 15.94 -3.77 -6.57
CA GLN A 133 17.19 -3.92 -5.82
C GLN A 133 17.44 -5.39 -5.45
N ALA A 134 16.39 -6.14 -5.10
CA ALA A 134 16.51 -7.56 -4.76
C ALA A 134 16.90 -8.43 -5.97
N MET A 135 16.52 -8.05 -7.19
CA MET A 135 16.87 -8.76 -8.44
C MET A 135 18.38 -8.87 -8.71
N LYS A 136 19.21 -8.09 -8.02
CA LYS A 136 20.68 -8.20 -8.10
C LYS A 136 21.24 -9.40 -7.33
N ARG A 137 20.44 -10.06 -6.49
CA ARG A 137 20.87 -11.17 -5.65
C ARG A 137 20.89 -12.47 -6.46
N PRO A 138 21.92 -13.32 -6.33
CA PRO A 138 22.02 -14.56 -7.11
C PRO A 138 20.96 -15.60 -6.74
N ASN A 139 20.34 -15.49 -5.56
CA ASN A 139 19.31 -16.41 -5.08
C ASN A 139 17.87 -15.96 -5.43
N LEU A 140 17.68 -14.95 -6.28
CA LEU A 140 16.36 -14.52 -6.74
C LEU A 140 16.25 -14.63 -8.26
N ARG A 141 15.28 -15.44 -8.72
CA ARG A 141 14.89 -15.51 -10.13
C ARG A 141 13.52 -14.87 -10.32
N VAL A 142 13.41 -13.94 -11.26
CA VAL A 142 12.13 -13.31 -11.65
C VAL A 142 11.77 -13.78 -13.05
N ILE A 143 10.63 -14.45 -13.18
CA ILE A 143 10.05 -14.86 -14.45
C ILE A 143 8.85 -13.94 -14.73
N VAL A 144 8.87 -13.28 -15.89
CA VAL A 144 7.77 -12.40 -16.33
C VAL A 144 6.96 -13.10 -17.41
N ASN A 145 5.73 -12.63 -17.64
CA ASN A 145 4.79 -13.26 -18.57
C ASN A 145 4.51 -14.75 -18.25
N ALA A 146 4.61 -15.12 -16.96
CA ALA A 146 4.33 -16.44 -16.45
C ALA A 146 3.01 -16.43 -15.67
N LEU A 147 1.94 -16.99 -16.25
CA LEU A 147 0.64 -17.11 -15.55
C LEU A 147 0.58 -18.45 -14.83
N VAL A 148 0.61 -18.44 -13.50
CA VAL A 148 0.40 -19.64 -12.69
C VAL A 148 -1.00 -20.18 -12.93
N ALA A 149 -1.08 -21.41 -13.44
CA ALA A 149 -2.32 -22.10 -13.77
C ALA A 149 -2.81 -22.94 -12.58
N ARG A 150 -1.90 -23.63 -11.88
CA ARG A 150 -2.24 -24.42 -10.69
C ARG A 150 -1.07 -24.58 -9.73
N ILE A 151 -1.42 -24.91 -8.49
CA ILE A 151 -0.49 -25.35 -7.45
C ILE A 151 -0.42 -26.88 -7.53
N VAL A 152 0.78 -27.44 -7.51
CA VAL A 152 1.01 -28.88 -7.40
C VAL A 152 1.01 -29.26 -5.93
N ILE A 153 0.13 -30.20 -5.56
CA ILE A 153 0.00 -30.70 -4.20
C ILE A 153 0.51 -32.14 -4.15
N ASP A 154 1.39 -32.40 -3.19
CA ASP A 154 1.86 -33.73 -2.84
C ASP A 154 1.38 -34.03 -1.41
N GLU A 155 0.51 -35.04 -1.29
CA GLU A 155 -0.29 -35.33 -0.10
C GLU A 155 -1.10 -34.10 0.38
N ALA A 156 -0.58 -33.35 1.34
CA ALA A 156 -1.17 -32.14 1.90
C ALA A 156 -0.23 -30.92 1.82
N ARG A 157 0.81 -30.99 0.98
CA ARG A 157 1.87 -29.97 0.88
C ARG A 157 1.99 -29.43 -0.54
N ALA A 158 2.07 -28.11 -0.67
CA ALA A 158 2.44 -27.48 -1.94
C ALA A 158 3.89 -27.82 -2.29
N SER A 159 4.10 -28.52 -3.41
CA SER A 159 5.41 -28.97 -3.90
C SER A 159 5.91 -28.17 -5.10
N GLY A 160 5.02 -27.43 -5.79
CA GLY A 160 5.37 -26.59 -6.91
C GLY A 160 4.20 -25.82 -7.50
N VAL A 161 4.44 -25.17 -8.64
CA VAL A 161 3.41 -24.51 -9.44
C VAL A 161 3.64 -24.84 -10.91
N GLU A 162 2.54 -24.95 -11.66
CA GLU A 162 2.57 -24.99 -13.12
C GLU A 162 2.12 -23.65 -13.66
N PHE A 163 2.82 -23.15 -14.68
CA PHE A 163 2.53 -21.86 -15.28
C PHE A 163 2.72 -21.90 -16.79
N PHE A 164 1.96 -21.04 -17.46
CA PHE A 164 2.09 -20.75 -18.89
C PHE A 164 3.11 -19.65 -19.09
N GLU A 165 4.07 -19.85 -19.99
CA GLU A 165 5.13 -18.87 -20.27
C GLU A 165 4.84 -18.17 -21.60
N ASN A 166 4.93 -16.84 -21.63
CA ASN A 166 4.59 -16.02 -22.80
C ASN A 166 3.16 -16.21 -23.33
N GLY A 167 2.24 -16.67 -22.47
CA GLY A 167 0.83 -16.87 -22.81
C GLY A 167 0.48 -18.23 -23.40
N GLY A 168 1.41 -19.19 -23.39
CA GLY A 168 1.21 -20.59 -23.80
C GLY A 168 1.57 -21.60 -22.74
#